data_AF-A0A9J6DJD5-F1
#
_entry.id   AF-A0A9J6DJD5-F1
#
_cell.length_a   1.000
_cell.length_b   1.000
_cell.length_c   1.000
_cell.angle_alpha   90.00
_cell.angle_beta   90.00
_cell.angle_gamma   90.00
#
_symmetry.space_group_name_H-M   'P 1'
#
loop_
_entity.id
_entity.type
_entity.pdbx_description
1 polymer ?
#
loop_
_entity_poly.entity_id
_entity_poly.type
_entity_poly.pdbx_seq_one_letter_code
_entity_poly.pdbx_strand_id
1 'polypeptide(L)'
;MCRESGAVDDESIEVWLRLNLEAKSQPLDQGVIATVKALYKKRICERVLLSMQQQQPLKVNLGGAIDMVVASWWQVKADTISKCFKRAGFVRNAEALEDDEQSDTSLADETLNTDDV
;
A
#
# COMPACT_ATOMS: atom_id res chain seq x y z
N MET A 1 -19.10 39.72 16.67
CA MET A 1 -18.15 39.30 15.61
C MET A 1 -18.43 37.84 15.30
N CYS A 2 -19.39 37.59 14.41
CA CYS A 2 -19.64 36.25 13.89
C CYS A 2 -18.50 35.92 12.93
N ARG A 3 -17.74 34.85 13.20
CA ARG A 3 -16.76 34.34 12.24
C ARG A 3 -17.51 33.84 11.01
N GLU A 4 -17.17 34.38 9.85
CA GLU A 4 -17.63 33.88 8.57
C GLU A 4 -17.25 32.41 8.45
N SER A 5 -18.25 31.54 8.28
CA SER A 5 -18.03 30.21 7.72
C SER A 5 -17.47 30.40 6.31
N GLY A 6 -16.18 30.14 6.14
CA GLY A 6 -15.55 30.09 4.83
C GLY A 6 -16.28 29.05 3.99
N ALA A 7 -17.04 29.53 3.00
CA ALA A 7 -17.59 28.69 1.96
C ALA A 7 -16.41 28.02 1.27
N VAL A 8 -16.35 26.68 1.34
CA VAL A 8 -15.43 25.92 0.50
C VAL A 8 -15.94 26.12 -0.93
N ASP A 9 -15.14 26.82 -1.71
CA ASP A 9 -15.35 27.08 -3.12
C ASP A 9 -15.49 25.76 -3.88
N ASP A 10 -16.58 25.63 -4.64
CA ASP A 10 -16.92 24.45 -5.45
C ASP A 10 -15.79 24.07 -6.43
N GLU A 11 -15.00 25.07 -6.84
CA GLU A 11 -13.79 24.93 -7.65
C GLU A 11 -12.66 24.16 -6.93
N SER A 12 -12.49 24.35 -5.62
CA SER A 12 -11.55 23.57 -4.81
C SER A 12 -11.96 22.10 -4.70
N ILE A 13 -13.26 21.79 -4.72
CA ILE A 13 -13.76 20.41 -4.70
C ILE A 13 -13.48 19.73 -6.05
N GLU A 14 -13.76 20.41 -7.16
CA GLU A 14 -13.50 19.87 -8.50
C GLU A 14 -12.02 19.61 -8.77
N VAL A 15 -11.13 20.49 -8.30
CA VAL A 15 -9.68 20.30 -8.41
C VAL A 15 -9.22 19.08 -7.60
N TRP A 16 -9.77 18.89 -6.40
CA TRP A 16 -9.46 17.74 -5.56
C TRP A 16 -9.94 16.42 -6.18
N LEU A 17 -11.13 16.41 -6.79
CA LEU A 17 -11.67 15.25 -7.52
C LEU A 17 -10.88 14.94 -8.80
N ARG A 18 -10.43 15.96 -9.55
CA ARG A 18 -9.57 15.78 -10.72
C ARG A 18 -8.21 15.19 -10.36
N LEU A 19 -7.58 15.67 -9.30
CA LEU A 19 -6.33 15.09 -8.78
C LEU A 19 -6.52 13.65 -8.31
N ASN A 20 -7.68 13.33 -7.72
CA ASN A 20 -8.00 11.95 -7.35
C ASN A 20 -8.15 10.98 -8.53
N LEU A 21 -8.33 11.47 -9.75
CA LEU A 21 -8.42 10.61 -10.94
C LEU A 21 -7.03 10.23 -11.47
N GLU A 22 -6.01 11.03 -11.19
CA GLU A 22 -4.62 10.73 -11.58
C GLU A 22 -3.92 9.96 -10.46
N ALA A 23 -3.85 8.63 -10.60
CA ALA A 23 -3.17 7.72 -9.65
C ALA A 23 -1.73 8.15 -9.28
N LYS A 24 -1.06 8.91 -10.15
CA LYS A 24 0.28 9.46 -9.91
C LYS A 24 0.32 10.46 -8.75
N SER A 25 -0.77 11.17 -8.50
CA SER A 25 -0.87 12.15 -7.42
C SER A 25 -1.47 11.57 -6.13
N GLN A 26 -2.04 10.37 -6.12
CA GLN A 26 -2.63 9.82 -4.90
C GLN A 26 -1.58 9.12 -4.03
N PRO A 27 -1.29 9.61 -2.80
CA PRO A 27 -0.25 9.03 -1.94
C PRO A 27 -0.58 7.59 -1.51
N LEU A 28 -1.87 7.26 -1.48
CA LEU A 28 -2.35 5.93 -1.15
C LEU A 28 -1.95 4.90 -2.25
N ASP A 29 -2.00 5.33 -3.51
CA ASP A 29 -1.58 4.54 -4.69
C ASP A 29 -0.05 4.55 -4.88
N GLN A 30 0.67 5.53 -4.31
CA GLN A 30 2.14 5.59 -4.31
C GLN A 30 2.83 4.56 -3.39
N GLY A 31 2.09 3.57 -2.89
CA GLY A 31 2.66 2.40 -2.21
C GLY A 31 2.08 2.07 -0.84
N VAL A 32 1.20 2.90 -0.29
CA VAL A 32 0.55 2.61 0.99
C VAL A 32 -0.38 1.40 0.86
N ILE A 33 -1.26 1.35 -0.16
CA ILE A 33 -2.11 0.17 -0.43
C ILE A 33 -1.27 -1.07 -0.68
N ALA A 34 -0.20 -0.94 -1.49
CA ALA A 34 0.68 -2.05 -1.81
C ALA A 34 1.33 -2.64 -0.55
N THR A 35 1.78 -1.77 0.36
CA THR A 35 2.38 -2.17 1.64
C THR A 35 1.38 -2.89 2.52
N VAL A 36 0.16 -2.35 2.67
CA VAL A 36 -0.92 -3.01 3.45
C VAL A 36 -1.24 -4.39 2.88
N LYS A 37 -1.38 -4.51 1.56
CA LYS A 37 -1.62 -5.79 0.87
C LYS A 37 -0.49 -6.78 1.11
N ALA A 38 0.77 -6.35 1.07
CA ALA A 38 1.92 -7.21 1.33
C ALA A 38 1.94 -7.73 2.77
N LEU A 39 1.68 -6.86 3.75
CA LEU A 39 1.59 -7.23 5.17
C LEU A 39 0.40 -8.17 5.43
N TYR A 40 -0.74 -7.94 4.78
CA TYR A 40 -1.88 -8.85 4.85
C TYR A 40 -1.54 -10.24 4.29
N LYS A 41 -0.91 -10.31 3.11
CA LYS A 41 -0.47 -11.59 2.52
C LYS A 41 0.50 -12.33 3.44
N LYS A 42 1.45 -11.62 4.06
CA LYS A 42 2.35 -12.20 5.06
C LYS A 42 1.59 -12.86 6.20
N ARG A 43 0.57 -12.20 6.76
CA ARG A 43 -0.28 -12.76 7.82
C ARG A 43 -1.07 -13.99 7.37
N ILE A 44 -1.54 -14.00 6.12
CA ILE A 44 -2.18 -15.19 5.54
C ILE A 44 -1.19 -16.34 5.45
N CYS A 45 0.04 -16.12 4.98
CA CYS A 45 1.07 -17.15 4.93
C CYS A 45 1.41 -17.70 6.32
N GLU A 46 1.52 -16.84 7.32
CA GLU A 46 1.71 -17.26 8.72
C GLU A 46 0.56 -18.14 9.22
N ARG A 47 -0.69 -17.79 8.89
CA ARG A 47 -1.86 -18.63 9.21
C ARG A 47 -1.86 -19.96 8.47
N VAL A 48 -1.48 -19.98 7.19
CA VAL A 48 -1.35 -21.22 6.41
C VAL A 48 -0.35 -22.15 7.09
N LEU A 49 0.81 -21.64 7.51
CA LEU A 49 1.84 -22.41 8.20
C LEU A 49 1.31 -23.00 9.51
N LEU A 50 0.61 -22.21 10.32
CA LEU A 50 -0.02 -22.68 11.56
C LEU A 50 -1.10 -23.76 11.30
N SER A 51 -1.91 -23.57 10.27
CA SER A 51 -2.92 -24.54 9.84
C SER A 51 -2.29 -25.87 9.42
N MET A 52 -1.18 -25.84 8.68
CA MET A 52 -0.43 -27.04 8.31
C MET A 52 0.14 -27.76 9.53
N GLN A 53 0.70 -27.02 10.50
CA GLN A 53 1.23 -27.60 11.74
C GLN A 53 0.14 -28.25 12.59
N GLN A 54 -1.06 -27.65 12.62
CA GLN A 54 -2.20 -28.17 13.37
C GLN A 54 -3.02 -29.21 12.61
N GLN A 55 -2.66 -29.52 11.35
CA GLN A 55 -3.40 -30.38 10.43
C GLN A 55 -4.88 -29.97 10.29
N GLN A 56 -5.15 -28.66 10.32
CA GLN A 56 -6.49 -28.10 10.20
C GLN A 56 -6.62 -27.30 8.90
N PRO A 57 -7.80 -27.28 8.27
CA PRO A 57 -8.03 -26.47 7.09
C PRO A 57 -7.92 -24.97 7.44
N LEU A 58 -7.29 -24.18 6.57
CA LEU A 58 -7.27 -22.73 6.70
C LEU A 58 -8.71 -22.19 6.60
N LYS A 59 -9.20 -21.63 7.70
CA LYS A 59 -10.49 -20.92 7.73
C LYS A 59 -10.23 -19.46 8.12
N VAL A 60 -10.50 -18.57 7.18
CA VAL A 60 -10.52 -17.12 7.41
C VAL A 60 -11.97 -16.67 7.22
N ASN A 61 -12.63 -16.30 8.31
CA ASN A 61 -13.95 -15.67 8.25
C ASN A 61 -13.80 -14.17 7.90
N LEU A 62 -14.91 -13.53 7.53
CA LEU A 62 -14.90 -12.10 7.17
C LEU A 62 -14.36 -11.22 8.30
N GLY A 63 -14.77 -11.48 9.55
CA GLY A 63 -14.27 -10.75 10.72
C GLY A 63 -12.76 -10.86 10.86
N GLY A 64 -12.21 -12.08 10.78
CA GLY A 64 -10.77 -12.31 10.84
C GLY A 64 -10.01 -11.70 9.66
N ALA A 65 -10.60 -11.65 8.46
CA ALA A 65 -10.02 -10.94 7.33
C ALA A 65 -9.92 -9.43 7.61
N ILE A 66 -10.99 -8.82 8.15
CA ILE A 66 -11.01 -7.40 8.52
C ILE A 66 -9.97 -7.14 9.61
N ASP A 67 -9.92 -7.95 10.67
CA ASP A 67 -8.94 -7.83 11.74
C ASP A 67 -7.51 -7.91 11.20
N MET A 68 -7.24 -8.80 10.25
CA MET A 68 -5.94 -8.91 9.60
C MET A 68 -5.60 -7.68 8.75
N VAL A 69 -6.57 -7.06 8.08
CA VAL A 69 -6.34 -5.79 7.36
C VAL A 69 -6.03 -4.67 8.34
N VAL A 70 -6.78 -4.54 9.43
CA VAL A 70 -6.52 -3.55 10.49
C VAL A 70 -5.14 -3.76 11.10
N ALA A 71 -4.79 -5.00 11.44
CA ALA A 71 -3.47 -5.34 11.97
C ALA A 71 -2.32 -5.12 10.96
N SER A 72 -2.62 -5.20 9.66
CA SER A 72 -1.66 -4.87 8.60
C SER A 72 -1.46 -3.38 8.46
N TRP A 73 -2.53 -2.59 8.56
CA TRP A 73 -2.48 -1.12 8.57
C TRP A 73 -1.62 -0.59 9.72
N TRP A 74 -1.83 -1.09 10.94
CA TRP A 74 -1.04 -0.67 12.12
C TRP A 74 0.45 -1.01 12.02
N GLN A 75 0.83 -1.94 11.14
CA GLN A 75 2.22 -2.33 10.94
C GLN A 75 2.91 -1.51 9.83
N VAL A 76 2.16 -0.70 9.07
CA VAL A 76 2.74 0.23 8.10
C VAL A 76 3.58 1.27 8.86
N LYS A 77 4.85 1.42 8.47
CA LYS A 77 5.76 2.38 9.11
C LYS A 77 5.43 3.80 8.68
N ALA A 78 5.56 4.75 9.60
CA ALA A 78 5.42 6.18 9.31
C ALA A 78 6.36 6.64 8.19
N ASP A 79 7.59 6.10 8.13
CA ASP A 79 8.55 6.38 7.06
C ASP A 79 8.04 5.95 5.68
N THR A 80 7.36 4.80 5.59
CA THR A 80 6.74 4.34 4.33
C THR A 80 5.67 5.32 3.88
N ILE A 81 4.82 5.77 4.81
CA ILE A 81 3.80 6.78 4.53
C ILE A 81 4.45 8.08 4.08
N SER A 82 5.49 8.56 4.77
CA SER A 82 6.23 9.78 4.41
C SER A 82 6.81 9.68 2.99
N LYS A 83 7.43 8.55 2.63
CA LYS A 83 7.95 8.31 1.28
C LYS A 83 6.85 8.34 0.22
N CYS A 84 5.69 7.72 0.47
CA CYS A 84 4.56 7.75 -0.46
C CYS A 84 4.00 9.17 -0.66
N PHE A 85 3.88 9.96 0.40
CA PHE A 85 3.44 11.36 0.32
C PHE A 85 4.46 12.25 -0.39
N LYS A 86 5.77 12.00 -0.20
CA LYS A 86 6.84 12.66 -0.97
C LYS A 86 6.72 12.34 -2.46
N ARG A 87 6.57 11.06 -2.83
CA ARG A 87 6.43 10.61 -4.22
C ARG A 87 5.17 11.19 -4.89
N ALA A 88 4.10 11.37 -4.14
CA ALA A 88 2.87 12.00 -4.60
C ALA A 88 2.94 13.54 -4.71
N GLY A 89 4.08 14.16 -4.37
CA GLY A 89 4.29 15.60 -4.52
C GLY A 89 3.72 16.46 -3.38
N PHE A 90 3.28 15.86 -2.27
CA PHE A 90 2.72 16.60 -1.12
C PHE A 90 3.79 17.27 -0.26
N VAL A 91 5.06 16.91 -0.45
CA VAL A 91 6.17 17.52 0.26
C VAL A 91 6.95 18.39 -0.71
N ARG A 92 6.81 19.72 -0.57
CA ARG A 92 7.64 20.70 -1.29
C ARG A 92 9.01 20.72 -0.60
N ASN A 93 9.95 19.90 -1.05
CA ASN A 93 11.32 20.00 -0.56
C ASN A 93 12.08 21.08 -1.34
N ALA A 94 12.76 21.98 -0.61
CA ALA A 94 13.78 22.90 -1.13
C ALA A 94 15.05 22.18 -1.60
N GLU A 95 15.14 20.87 -1.38
CA GLU A 95 16.25 20.02 -1.78
C GLU A 95 15.67 18.86 -2.60
N ALA A 96 15.75 19.04 -3.90
CA ALA A 96 15.22 18.16 -4.92
C ALA A 96 16.12 16.93 -5.11
N LEU A 97 15.46 15.77 -5.25
CA LEU A 97 15.89 14.65 -6.12
C LEU A 97 17.24 13.99 -5.85
N GLU A 98 17.35 13.15 -4.81
CA GLU A 98 18.29 12.02 -4.87
C GLU A 98 17.63 10.74 -4.30
N ASP A 99 17.71 9.69 -5.12
CA ASP A 99 17.48 8.25 -4.89
C ASP A 99 16.07 7.71 -4.58
N ASP A 100 15.49 6.99 -5.55
CA ASP A 100 15.67 5.52 -5.62
C ASP A 100 14.74 4.92 -6.71
N GLU A 101 15.27 4.75 -7.92
CA GLU A 101 14.78 3.77 -8.88
C GLU A 101 15.21 2.38 -8.42
N GLN A 102 14.42 1.75 -7.56
CA GLN A 102 14.40 0.29 -7.45
C GLN A 102 13.00 -0.20 -7.80
N SER A 103 12.80 -0.40 -9.10
CA SER A 103 11.80 -1.31 -9.64
C SER A 103 12.18 -2.73 -9.21
N ASP A 104 11.71 -3.15 -8.05
CA ASP A 104 11.75 -4.55 -7.65
C ASP A 104 10.65 -5.30 -8.42
N THR A 105 10.94 -5.64 -9.69
CA THR A 105 10.14 -6.58 -10.48
C THR A 105 10.76 -7.97 -10.33
N SER A 106 10.20 -8.76 -9.43
CA SER A 106 10.51 -10.19 -9.32
C SER A 106 10.11 -10.92 -10.61
N LEU A 107 11.02 -11.71 -11.20
CA LEU A 107 10.68 -12.95 -11.91
C LEU A 107 11.85 -13.93 -11.74
N ALA A 108 11.67 -14.88 -10.82
CA ALA A 108 12.39 -16.14 -10.89
C ALA A 108 11.81 -16.90 -12.08
N ASP A 109 12.59 -16.98 -13.17
CA ASP A 109 12.31 -17.89 -14.27
C ASP A 109 12.87 -19.26 -13.90
N GLU A 110 11.96 -20.21 -13.65
CA GLU A 110 12.24 -21.63 -13.68
C GLU A 110 12.69 -22.02 -15.10
N THR A 111 13.97 -22.30 -15.31
CA THR A 111 14.36 -23.18 -16.41
C THR A 111 14.44 -24.60 -15.89
N LEU A 112 13.33 -25.32 -16.08
CA LEU A 112 13.31 -26.78 -16.15
C LEU A 112 14.27 -27.22 -17.26
N ASN A 113 15.41 -27.82 -16.88
CA ASN A 113 16.24 -28.54 -17.85
C ASN A 113 15.86 -30.02 -17.78
N THR A 114 15.06 -30.46 -18.74
CA THR A 114 14.80 -31.88 -19.02
C THR A 114 15.91 -32.43 -19.92
N ASP A 115 16.64 -33.42 -19.39
CA ASP A 115 17.23 -34.63 -20.00
C ASP A 115 17.90 -34.60 -21.40
N ASP A 116 19.11 -35.17 -21.48
CA ASP A 116 19.51 -36.35 -22.30
C ASP A 116 20.98 -36.31 -22.80
N VAL A 117 21.82 -37.17 -22.20
CA VAL A 117 22.92 -37.96 -22.86
C VAL A 117 23.10 -39.27 -22.11
#